data_AF-A0A066YZ68-F1
#
_entry.id   AF-A0A066YZ68-F1
#
_cell.length_a   1.000
_cell.length_b   1.000
_cell.length_c   1.000
_cell.angle_alpha   90.00
_cell.angle_beta   90.00
_cell.angle_gamma   90.00
#
_symmetry.space_group_name_H-M   'P 1'
#
loop_
_entity.id
_entity.type
_entity.pdbx_description
1 polymer ?
#
loop_
_entity_poly.entity_id
_entity_poly.type
_entity_poly.pdbx_seq_one_letter_code
_entity_poly.pdbx_strand_id
1 'polypeptide(L)'
;MNLQRPHFVRNRALYTAELAHDRLGRGDLAGAAAQGSAVVELLGQVRSARIRGMLAHTADRLRGHAAVPEVREFLDGYDDVVAA
;
A
#
# COMPACT_ATOMS: atom_id res chain seq x y z
N MET A 1 11.02 15.98 24.36
CA MET A 1 10.89 15.90 22.89
C MET A 1 9.60 15.18 22.56
N ASN A 2 8.59 15.91 22.08
CA ASN A 2 7.28 15.34 21.77
C ASN A 2 7.32 14.80 20.32
N LEU A 3 7.68 13.53 20.21
CA LEU A 3 7.73 12.76 18.96
C LEU A 3 6.30 12.72 18.37
N GLN A 4 5.97 13.68 17.50
CA GLN A 4 4.59 13.91 17.08
C GLN A 4 4.02 12.70 16.31
N ARG A 5 2.90 12.17 16.80
CA ARG A 5 2.19 10.99 16.24
C ARG A 5 1.92 11.04 14.72
N PRO A 6 1.55 12.18 14.11
CA PRO A 6 1.26 12.24 12.66
C PRO A 6 2.47 11.88 11.78
N HIS A 7 3.69 12.25 12.19
CA HIS A 7 4.91 11.91 11.45
C HIS A 7 5.20 10.40 11.50
N PHE A 8 4.91 9.73 12.61
CA PHE A 8 5.07 8.27 12.71
C PHE A 8 4.12 7.53 11.78
N VAL A 9 2.87 7.97 11.66
CA VAL A 9 1.90 7.32 10.78
C VAL A 9 2.33 7.49 9.32
N ARG A 10 2.76 8.69 8.92
CA ARG A 10 3.30 8.92 7.56
C ARG A 10 4.55 8.09 7.29
N ASN A 11 5.52 8.08 8.20
CA ASN A 11 6.77 7.35 8.00
C ASN A 11 6.53 5.84 7.96
N ARG A 12 5.64 5.32 8.81
CA ARG A 12 5.21 3.91 8.75
C ARG A 12 4.57 3.60 7.41
N ALA A 13 3.61 4.42 6.96
CA ALA A 13 2.95 4.22 5.67
C ALA A 13 3.94 4.26 4.49
N LEU A 14 4.92 5.17 4.52
CA LEU A 14 5.97 5.23 3.51
C LEU A 14 6.84 3.97 3.52
N TYR A 15 7.35 3.57 4.69
CA TYR A 15 8.19 2.37 4.80
C TYR A 15 7.43 1.10 4.36
N THR A 16 6.16 0.98 4.73
CA THR A 16 5.30 -0.13 4.30
C THR A 16 5.07 -0.12 2.78
N ALA A 17 4.91 1.05 2.16
CA ALA A 17 4.82 1.16 0.71
C ALA A 17 6.12 0.76 0.00
N GLU A 18 7.28 1.13 0.56
CA GLU A 18 8.59 0.72 0.06
C GLU A 18 8.77 -0.81 0.16
N LEU A 19 8.33 -1.43 1.26
CA LEU A 19 8.37 -2.89 1.41
C LEU A 19 7.45 -3.61 0.41
N ALA A 20 6.26 -3.06 0.14
CA ALA A 20 5.37 -3.60 -0.89
C ALA A 20 6.03 -3.58 -2.29
N HIS A 21 6.66 -2.46 -2.63
CA HIS A 21 7.40 -2.29 -3.88
C HIS A 21 8.56 -3.28 -4.00
N ASP A 22 9.38 -3.41 -2.96
CA ASP A 22 10.52 -4.33 -2.94
C ASP A 22 10.10 -5.79 -3.08
N ARG A 23 9.02 -6.20 -2.39
CA ARG A 23 8.48 -7.57 -2.51
C ARG A 23 7.95 -7.85 -3.90
N LEU A 24 7.24 -6.89 -4.49
CA LEU A 24 6.76 -6.98 -5.87
C LEU A 24 7.93 -7.13 -6.85
N GLY A 25 9.01 -6.36 -6.67
CA GLY A 25 10.23 -6.46 -7.49
C GLY A 25 10.91 -7.83 -7.41
N ARG A 26 10.69 -8.59 -6.32
CA ARG A 26 11.19 -9.95 -6.12
C ARG A 26 10.20 -11.05 -6.56
N GLY A 27 9.02 -10.67 -7.04
CA GLY A 27 7.95 -11.61 -7.42
C GLY A 27 7.12 -12.16 -6.26
N ASP A 28 7.29 -11.63 -5.05
CA ASP A 28 6.46 -11.99 -3.89
C ASP A 28 5.12 -11.23 -3.95
N LEU A 29 4.20 -11.75 -4.76
CA LEU A 29 2.90 -11.12 -5.03
C LEU A 29 2.03 -11.02 -3.79
N ALA A 30 1.90 -12.11 -3.03
CA ALA A 30 1.09 -12.16 -1.82
C ALA A 30 1.68 -11.24 -0.73
N GLY A 31 3.00 -11.26 -0.55
CA GLY A 31 3.65 -10.38 0.41
C GLY A 31 3.61 -8.91 0.01
N ALA A 32 3.66 -8.60 -1.29
CA ALA A 32 3.46 -7.23 -1.78
C ALA A 32 2.04 -6.73 -1.52
N ALA A 33 1.04 -7.56 -1.83
CA ALA A 33 -0.37 -7.26 -1.59
C ALA A 33 -0.68 -7.05 -0.10
N ALA A 34 -0.17 -7.92 0.77
CA ALA A 34 -0.37 -7.79 2.22
C ALA A 34 0.18 -6.46 2.77
N GLN A 35 1.35 -6.02 2.28
CA GLN A 35 1.89 -4.69 2.66
C GLN A 35 1.08 -3.56 2.02
N GLY A 36 0.63 -3.73 0.78
CA GLY A 36 -0.30 -2.82 0.10
C GLY A 36 -1.56 -2.56 0.92
N SER A 37 -2.24 -3.60 1.40
CA SER A 37 -3.43 -3.49 2.25
C SER A 37 -3.14 -2.72 3.54
N ALA A 38 -2.00 -2.99 4.18
CA ALA A 38 -1.58 -2.23 5.36
C ALA A 38 -1.35 -0.73 5.04
N VAL A 39 -0.91 -0.36 3.84
CA VAL A 39 -0.85 1.06 3.43
C VAL A 39 -2.24 1.65 3.23
N VAL A 40 -3.19 0.91 2.63
CA VAL A 40 -4.58 1.34 2.43
C VAL A 40 -5.21 1.77 3.75
N GLU A 41 -5.07 0.97 4.81
CA GLU A 41 -5.57 1.29 6.15
C GLU A 41 -4.99 2.60 6.72
N LEU A 42 -3.76 2.94 6.34
CA LEU A 42 -3.07 4.14 6.80
C LEU A 42 -3.41 5.38 5.96
N LEU A 43 -3.92 5.23 4.73
CA LEU A 43 -4.19 6.34 3.81
C LEU A 43 -5.21 7.34 4.33
N GLY A 44 -6.18 6.90 5.13
CA GLY A 44 -7.15 7.80 5.78
C GLY A 44 -6.50 8.81 6.74
N GLN A 45 -5.29 8.51 7.23
CA GLN A 45 -4.56 9.33 8.19
C GLN A 45 -3.39 10.11 7.57
N VAL A 46 -3.08 9.89 6.28
CA VAL A 46 -1.92 10.49 5.62
C VAL A 46 -2.27 11.19 4.30
N ARG A 47 -1.85 12.45 4.17
CA ARG A 47 -1.93 13.21 2.91
C ARG A 47 -0.54 13.26 2.26
N SER A 48 -0.18 12.23 1.49
CA SER A 48 1.11 12.16 0.79
C SER A 48 0.97 11.63 -0.63
N ALA A 49 1.31 12.48 -1.61
CA ALA A 49 1.29 12.11 -3.03
C ALA A 49 2.28 10.98 -3.37
N ARG A 50 3.47 10.97 -2.74
CA ARG A 50 4.47 9.91 -2.95
C ARG A 50 3.92 8.52 -2.57
N ILE A 51 3.32 8.39 -1.39
CA ILE A 51 2.75 7.13 -0.91
C ILE A 51 1.63 6.66 -1.85
N ARG A 52 0.74 7.58 -2.25
CA ARG A 52 -0.35 7.27 -3.19
C ARG A 52 0.18 6.81 -4.54
N GLY A 53 1.23 7.45 -5.07
CA GLY A 53 1.87 7.04 -6.32
C GLY A 53 2.52 5.66 -6.24
N MET A 54 3.20 5.35 -5.14
CA MET A 54 3.79 4.01 -4.92
C MET A 54 2.70 2.93 -4.82
N LEU A 55 1.60 3.22 -4.13
CA LEU A 55 0.50 2.28 -4.00
C LEU A 55 -0.24 2.06 -5.31
N ALA A 56 -0.49 3.13 -6.08
CA ALA A 56 -1.07 3.05 -7.42
C ALA A 56 -0.21 2.18 -8.35
N HIS A 57 1.11 2.41 -8.37
CA HIS A 57 2.03 1.58 -9.14
C HIS A 57 1.97 0.11 -8.72
N THR A 58 1.88 -0.17 -7.41
CA THR A 58 1.78 -1.52 -6.89
C THR A 58 0.46 -2.19 -7.32
N ALA A 59 -0.67 -1.47 -7.21
CA ALA A 59 -1.98 -1.94 -7.66
C ALA A 59 -1.99 -2.24 -9.16
N ASP A 60 -1.51 -1.31 -10.00
CA ASP A 60 -1.44 -1.49 -11.45
C ASP A 60 -0.68 -2.76 -11.85
N ARG A 61 0.45 -3.03 -11.19
CA ARG A 61 1.26 -4.23 -11.43
C ARG A 61 0.60 -5.51 -10.93
N LEU A 62 -0.19 -5.43 -9.87
CA LEU A 62 -0.87 -6.58 -9.28
C LEU A 62 -2.23 -6.91 -9.93
N ARG A 63 -2.85 -6.00 -10.70
CA ARG A 63 -4.14 -6.27 -11.37
C ARG A 63 -4.15 -7.54 -12.23
N GLY A 64 -3.02 -7.88 -12.87
CA GLY A 64 -2.88 -9.12 -13.64
C GLY A 64 -2.85 -10.41 -12.82
N HIS A 65 -2.82 -10.31 -11.48
CA HIS A 65 -2.63 -11.41 -10.54
C HIS A 65 -3.81 -11.58 -9.56
N ALA A 66 -5.00 -11.08 -9.90
CA ALA A 66 -6.21 -11.13 -9.06
C ALA A 66 -6.73 -12.56 -8.75
N ALA A 67 -6.10 -13.61 -9.30
CA ALA A 67 -6.32 -15.00 -8.88
C ALA A 67 -5.68 -15.31 -7.51
N VAL A 68 -4.66 -14.56 -7.09
CA VAL A 68 -4.05 -14.65 -5.76
C VAL A 68 -4.98 -13.97 -4.75
N PRO A 69 -5.42 -14.65 -3.68
CA PRO A 69 -6.41 -14.10 -2.75
C PRO A 69 -5.99 -12.78 -2.12
N GLU A 70 -4.75 -12.67 -1.64
CA GLU A 70 -4.22 -11.47 -0.99
C GLU A 70 -4.18 -10.28 -1.96
N VAL A 71 -3.87 -10.56 -3.24
CA VAL A 71 -3.89 -9.55 -4.30
C VAL A 71 -5.31 -9.03 -4.52
N ARG A 72 -6.30 -9.91 -4.57
CA ARG A 72 -7.70 -9.49 -4.73
C ARG A 72 -8.15 -8.61 -3.58
N GLU A 73 -7.92 -9.05 -2.34
CA GLU A 73 -8.25 -8.28 -1.14
C GLU A 73 -7.61 -6.88 -1.15
N PHE A 74 -6.32 -6.81 -1.50
CA PHE A 74 -5.63 -5.54 -1.66
C PHE A 74 -6.27 -4.64 -2.72
N LEU A 75 -6.58 -5.18 -3.90
CA LEU A 75 -7.15 -4.41 -5.00
C LEU A 75 -8.56 -3.90 -4.67
N ASP A 76 -9.41 -4.74 -4.07
CA ASP A 76 -10.75 -4.35 -3.66
C ASP A 76 -10.70 -3.17 -2.67
N GLY A 77 -9.87 -3.28 -1.63
CA GLY A 77 -9.69 -2.19 -0.66
C GLY A 77 -9.03 -0.94 -1.23
N TYR A 78 -8.11 -1.09 -2.20
CA TYR A 78 -7.48 0.04 -2.88
C TYR A 78 -8.49 0.80 -3.75
N ASP A 79 -9.29 0.09 -4.55
CA ASP A 79 -10.26 0.69 -5.45
C ASP A 79 -11.38 1.41 -4.64
N ASP A 80 -11.81 0.85 -3.51
CA ASP A 80 -12.75 1.49 -2.58
C ASP A 80 -12.22 2.85 -2.06
N VAL A 81 -10.94 2.91 -1.68
CA VAL A 81 -10.32 4.14 -1.16
C VAL A 81 -10.05 5.18 -2.26
N VAL A 82 -9.86 4.76 -3.51
CA VAL A 82 -9.67 5.68 -4.65
C VAL A 82 -11.00 6.20 -5.18
N ALA A 83 -12.08 5.42 -5.04
CA ALA A 83 -13.42 5.84 -5.43
C ALA A 83 -14.08 6.82 -4.45
N ALA A 84 -13.62 6.86 -3.19
CA ALA A 84 -14.11 7.74 -2.11
C ALA A 84 -13.51 9.16 -2.14
#